data_AF-A0A2E0R7F0-F1
#
_entry.id   AF-A0A2E0R7F0-F1
#
_cell.length_a   1.000
_cell.length_b   1.000
_cell.length_c   1.000
_cell.angle_alpha   90.00
_cell.angle_beta   90.00
_cell.angle_gamma   90.00
#
_symmetry.space_group_name_H-M   'P 1'
#
loop_
_entity.id
_entity.type
_entity.pdbx_description
1 polymer ?
#
loop_
_entity_poly.entity_id
_entity_poly.type
_entity_poly.pdbx_seq_one_letter_code
_entity_poly.pdbx_strand_id
1 'polypeptide(L)'
;MSLFPEKKSISKAEINQFTIQAFEGDILCCSTPDAAEEAAQELLKENLLGFDTETRPTFRKGEHYPPALLQLAGENCVVLFQIQQCTLTPSLIEILSRADILKTGVALGRDIDELKQVTPFQAAGFIELADLAKEAGIKNLGLRALAALFFEFRISKKEQVSNWAKLELSDSQKQYAATDAWLGRKLYKAFKEKGLIDPSALS
;
A
#
# COMPACT_ATOMS: atom_id res chain seq x y z
N MET A 1 -23.78 -19.93 4.12
CA MET A 1 -23.54 -18.64 3.45
C MET A 1 -22.28 -18.80 2.61
N SER A 2 -22.32 -18.48 1.31
CA SER A 2 -21.08 -18.43 0.52
C SER A 2 -20.26 -17.23 0.98
N LEU A 3 -18.98 -17.44 1.27
CA LEU A 3 -18.08 -16.33 1.59
C LEU A 3 -17.83 -15.54 0.30
N PHE A 4 -18.09 -14.23 0.30
CA PHE A 4 -17.72 -13.34 -0.79
C PHE A 4 -16.18 -13.31 -0.95
N PRO A 5 -15.63 -13.05 -2.14
CA PRO A 5 -16.28 -13.08 -3.45
C PRO A 5 -16.66 -14.52 -3.83
N GLU A 6 -17.76 -14.70 -4.56
CA GLU A 6 -18.19 -16.02 -5.04
C GLU A 6 -17.12 -16.68 -5.92
N LYS A 7 -16.49 -15.86 -6.76
CA LYS A 7 -15.34 -16.25 -7.56
C LYS A 7 -14.05 -16.16 -6.74
N LYS A 8 -13.41 -17.30 -6.50
CA LYS A 8 -12.18 -17.40 -5.68
C LYS A 8 -10.87 -17.34 -6.48
N SER A 9 -10.94 -17.33 -7.81
CA SER A 9 -9.78 -17.25 -8.69
C SER A 9 -10.11 -16.52 -9.98
N ILE A 10 -9.14 -15.82 -10.54
CA ILE A 10 -9.27 -15.09 -11.81
C ILE A 10 -8.00 -15.22 -12.63
N SER A 11 -8.15 -15.49 -13.93
CA SER A 11 -7.03 -15.59 -14.87
C SER A 11 -6.55 -14.21 -15.34
N LYS A 12 -5.32 -14.15 -15.84
CA LYS A 12 -4.77 -12.92 -16.44
C LYS A 12 -5.60 -12.44 -17.64
N ALA A 13 -6.16 -13.36 -18.42
CA ALA A 13 -7.00 -13.03 -19.57
C ALA A 13 -8.29 -12.32 -19.12
N GLU A 14 -8.95 -12.83 -18.09
CA GLU A 14 -10.15 -12.22 -17.51
C GLU A 14 -9.84 -10.85 -16.90
N ILE A 15 -8.74 -10.73 -16.12
CA ILE A 15 -8.33 -9.43 -15.57
C ILE A 15 -8.16 -8.41 -16.71
N ASN A 16 -7.57 -8.81 -17.85
CA ASN A 16 -7.29 -7.90 -18.96
C ASN A 16 -8.56 -7.42 -19.70
N GLN A 17 -9.71 -8.04 -19.49
CA GLN A 17 -10.99 -7.58 -20.04
C GLN A 17 -11.53 -6.36 -19.29
N PHE A 18 -11.13 -6.16 -18.03
CA PHE A 18 -11.56 -5.02 -17.24
C PHE A 18 -10.89 -3.71 -17.66
N THR A 19 -11.61 -2.61 -17.44
CA THR A 19 -11.13 -1.24 -17.65
C THR A 19 -10.02 -0.91 -16.65
N ILE A 20 -9.02 -0.14 -17.09
CA ILE A 20 -7.98 0.36 -16.20
C ILE A 20 -8.58 1.48 -15.33
N GLN A 21 -8.40 1.39 -14.02
CA GLN A 21 -8.66 2.48 -13.07
C GLN A 21 -7.40 2.82 -12.29
N ALA A 22 -7.39 4.04 -11.75
CA ALA A 22 -6.34 4.60 -10.91
C ALA A 22 -6.99 5.49 -9.82
N PHE A 23 -6.23 5.87 -8.81
CA PHE A 23 -6.69 6.82 -7.80
C PHE A 23 -6.91 8.22 -8.39
N GLU A 24 -8.07 8.83 -8.20
CA GLU A 24 -8.39 10.15 -8.81
C GLU A 24 -8.38 11.31 -7.81
N GLY A 25 -8.01 11.06 -6.56
CA GLY A 25 -7.97 12.07 -5.51
C GLY A 25 -6.63 12.81 -5.40
N ASP A 26 -6.47 13.58 -4.33
CA ASP A 26 -5.29 14.41 -4.12
C ASP A 26 -4.05 13.58 -3.80
N ILE A 27 -2.95 13.87 -4.51
CA ILE A 27 -1.65 13.22 -4.31
C ILE A 27 -0.65 14.27 -3.83
N LEU A 28 -0.17 14.11 -2.58
CA LEU A 28 0.85 14.98 -2.00
C LEU A 28 2.22 14.29 -2.07
N CYS A 29 3.22 14.95 -2.65
CA CYS A 29 4.60 14.42 -2.70
C CYS A 29 5.48 15.16 -1.70
N CYS A 30 6.05 14.43 -0.74
CA CYS A 30 6.96 14.99 0.27
C CYS A 30 8.40 14.53 -0.01
N SER A 31 9.28 15.46 -0.35
CA SER A 31 10.70 15.22 -0.61
C SER A 31 11.64 15.88 0.41
N THR A 32 11.12 16.71 1.33
CA THR A 32 11.90 17.31 2.41
C THR A 32 11.43 16.76 3.76
N PRO A 33 12.30 16.72 4.78
CA PRO A 33 11.92 16.30 6.13
C PRO A 33 10.75 17.13 6.69
N ASP A 34 10.77 18.45 6.52
CA ASP A 34 9.73 19.34 7.06
C ASP A 34 8.35 19.06 6.43
N ALA A 35 8.29 18.94 5.11
CA ALA A 35 7.03 18.64 4.41
C ALA A 35 6.53 17.21 4.72
N ALA A 36 7.46 16.25 4.90
CA ALA A 36 7.12 14.90 5.32
C ALA A 36 6.56 14.88 6.75
N GLU A 37 7.16 15.63 7.67
CA GLU A 37 6.70 15.74 9.05
C GLU A 37 5.31 16.39 9.14
N GLU A 38 5.09 17.51 8.44
CA GLU A 38 3.78 18.18 8.40
C GLU A 38 2.68 17.25 7.84
N ALA A 39 2.95 16.58 6.72
CA ALA A 39 1.99 15.65 6.12
C ALA A 39 1.73 14.42 7.02
N ALA A 40 2.75 13.92 7.71
CA ALA A 40 2.60 12.81 8.65
C ALA A 40 1.79 13.22 9.89
N GLN A 41 1.96 14.44 10.39
CA GLN A 41 1.13 14.96 11.49
C GLN A 41 -0.36 15.01 11.14
N GLU A 42 -0.68 15.30 9.87
CA GLU A 42 -2.07 15.21 9.42
C GLU A 42 -2.58 13.77 9.32
N LEU A 43 -1.75 12.84 8.86
CA LEU A 43 -2.12 11.42 8.80
C LEU A 43 -2.27 10.77 10.18
N LEU A 44 -1.69 11.33 11.26
CA LEU A 44 -1.91 10.85 12.63
C LEU A 44 -3.38 10.96 13.09
N LYS A 45 -4.21 11.74 12.37
CA LYS A 45 -5.64 11.88 12.64
C LYS A 45 -6.47 10.74 12.05
N GLU A 46 -5.88 9.92 11.18
CA GLU A 46 -6.51 8.75 10.57
C GLU A 46 -6.37 7.52 11.48
N ASN A 47 -7.36 6.62 11.46
CA ASN A 47 -7.32 5.33 12.16
C ASN A 47 -7.08 4.14 11.22
N LEU A 48 -7.06 4.41 9.92
CA LEU A 48 -6.84 3.46 8.85
C LEU A 48 -5.97 4.18 7.83
N LEU A 49 -5.05 3.48 7.21
CA LEU A 49 -4.20 3.95 6.13
C LEU A 49 -3.97 2.80 5.17
N GLY A 50 -4.03 3.08 3.87
CA GLY A 50 -3.44 2.19 2.88
C GLY A 50 -1.93 2.35 2.91
N PHE A 51 -1.19 1.26 2.83
CA PHE A 51 0.27 1.25 2.91
C PHE A 51 0.84 0.51 1.70
N ASP A 52 1.88 1.07 1.11
CA ASP A 52 2.74 0.39 0.14
C ASP A 52 4.14 1.03 0.13
N THR A 53 5.13 0.35 -0.44
CA THR A 53 6.47 0.89 -0.64
C THR A 53 7.01 0.61 -2.03
N GLU A 54 7.94 1.43 -2.48
CA GLU A 54 8.61 1.22 -3.76
C GLU A 54 10.13 1.33 -3.64
N THR A 55 10.82 0.39 -4.26
CA THR A 55 12.27 0.23 -4.20
C THR A 55 12.87 0.29 -5.60
N ARG A 56 14.04 0.92 -5.74
CA ARG A 56 14.76 0.90 -7.03
C ARG A 56 15.13 -0.56 -7.38
N PRO A 57 14.83 -1.04 -8.59
CA PRO A 57 15.21 -2.38 -9.01
C PRO A 57 16.73 -2.52 -9.13
N THR A 58 17.24 -3.71 -8.85
CA THR A 58 18.62 -4.11 -9.14
C THR A 58 18.64 -5.37 -9.98
N PHE A 59 19.55 -5.40 -10.95
CA PHE A 59 19.74 -6.54 -11.87
C PHE A 59 20.99 -7.35 -11.51
N ARG A 60 21.71 -6.96 -10.44
CA ARG A 60 22.91 -7.64 -9.96
C ARG A 60 22.58 -8.51 -8.76
N LYS A 61 23.00 -9.78 -8.83
CA LYS A 61 22.76 -10.75 -7.76
C LYS A 61 23.50 -10.32 -6.49
N GLY A 62 22.77 -10.13 -5.41
CA GLY A 62 23.31 -9.74 -4.10
C GLY A 62 23.36 -8.24 -3.83
N GLU A 63 23.04 -7.39 -4.81
CA GLU A 63 22.75 -5.98 -4.53
C GLU A 63 21.30 -5.85 -4.02
N HIS A 64 21.10 -4.96 -3.06
CA HIS A 64 19.79 -4.64 -2.51
C HIS A 64 19.76 -3.15 -2.15
N TYR A 65 18.63 -2.50 -2.39
CA TYR A 65 18.46 -1.08 -2.08
C TYR A 65 17.37 -0.95 -1.02
N PRO A 66 17.54 -0.03 -0.05
CA PRO A 66 16.43 0.30 0.84
C PRO A 66 15.27 0.89 0.03
N PRO A 67 14.06 0.93 0.62
CA PRO A 67 12.92 1.53 -0.05
C PRO A 67 13.23 2.99 -0.39
N ALA A 68 12.75 3.44 -1.55
CA ALA A 68 12.95 4.80 -2.02
C ALA A 68 11.71 5.67 -1.77
N LEU A 69 10.54 5.03 -1.67
CA LEU A 69 9.25 5.67 -1.49
C LEU A 69 8.41 4.89 -0.47
N LEU A 70 7.77 5.60 0.44
CA LEU A 70 6.69 5.10 1.29
C LEU A 70 5.39 5.80 0.86
N GLN A 71 4.31 5.06 0.70
CA GLN A 71 3.01 5.62 0.36
C GLN A 71 2.01 5.36 1.48
N LEU A 72 1.27 6.40 1.88
CA LEU A 72 0.19 6.29 2.86
C LEU A 72 -1.09 6.91 2.30
N ALA A 73 -2.13 6.10 2.18
CA ALA A 73 -3.44 6.52 1.68
C ALA A 73 -4.42 6.76 2.84
N GLY A 74 -4.74 8.03 3.09
CA GLY A 74 -5.79 8.46 4.00
C GLY A 74 -7.18 8.35 3.38
N GLU A 75 -8.17 8.99 3.99
CA GLU A 75 -9.53 9.05 3.44
C GLU A 75 -9.61 9.91 2.19
N ASN A 76 -8.96 11.08 2.20
CA ASN A 76 -9.13 12.11 1.17
C ASN A 76 -7.94 12.24 0.23
N CYS A 77 -6.73 11.89 0.68
CA CYS A 77 -5.52 12.04 -0.11
C CYS A 77 -4.57 10.84 0.05
N VAL A 78 -3.62 10.74 -0.86
CA VAL A 78 -2.47 9.84 -0.75
C VAL A 78 -1.19 10.65 -0.65
N VAL A 79 -0.38 10.36 0.36
CA VAL A 79 0.90 11.01 0.57
C VAL A 79 2.03 10.08 0.14
N LEU A 80 2.94 10.61 -0.67
CA LEU A 80 4.11 9.94 -1.22
C LEU A 80 5.36 10.51 -0.57
N PHE A 81 5.97 9.75 0.35
CA PHE A 81 7.17 10.14 1.08
C PHE A 81 8.41 9.59 0.39
N GLN A 82 9.20 10.43 -0.27
CA GLN A 82 10.46 10.04 -0.90
C GLN A 82 11.54 9.83 0.17
N ILE A 83 11.52 8.68 0.84
CA ILE A 83 12.28 8.43 2.08
C ILE A 83 13.80 8.55 1.91
N GLN A 84 14.33 8.38 0.69
CA GLN A 84 15.75 8.65 0.43
C GLN A 84 16.14 10.13 0.62
N GLN A 85 15.15 11.05 0.56
CA GLN A 85 15.33 12.50 0.66
C GLN A 85 14.84 13.03 2.01
N CYS A 86 13.68 12.56 2.48
CA CYS A 86 13.07 13.05 3.71
C CYS A 86 13.33 12.18 4.95
N THR A 87 13.89 10.96 4.77
CA THR A 87 14.03 9.93 5.83
C THR A 87 12.68 9.53 6.46
N LEU A 88 12.69 8.69 7.49
CA LEU A 88 11.50 8.46 8.31
C LEU A 88 11.48 9.49 9.44
N THR A 89 10.59 10.48 9.32
CA THR A 89 10.43 11.53 10.32
C THR A 89 9.79 11.00 11.61
N PRO A 90 9.87 11.73 12.74
CA PRO A 90 9.25 11.30 14.00
C PRO A 90 7.77 10.93 13.86
N SER A 91 6.96 11.74 13.16
CA SER A 91 5.54 11.43 12.98
C SER A 91 5.30 10.22 12.06
N LEU A 92 6.17 9.98 11.05
CA LEU A 92 6.11 8.74 10.27
C LEU A 92 6.41 7.51 11.14
N ILE A 93 7.44 7.59 11.98
CA ILE A 93 7.78 6.51 12.92
C ILE A 93 6.62 6.25 13.87
N GLU A 94 5.97 7.31 14.37
CA GLU A 94 4.79 7.20 15.22
C GLU A 94 3.64 6.47 14.49
N ILE A 95 3.29 6.88 13.27
CA ILE A 95 2.27 6.20 12.45
C ILE A 95 2.58 4.71 12.30
N LEU A 96 3.82 4.39 11.93
CA LEU A 96 4.25 3.00 11.69
C LEU A 96 4.27 2.16 12.98
N SER A 97 4.34 2.82 14.15
CA SER A 97 4.43 2.15 15.45
C SER A 97 3.13 2.10 16.25
N ARG A 98 2.09 2.80 15.80
CA ARG A 98 0.78 2.85 16.47
C ARG A 98 -0.14 1.70 16.04
N ALA A 99 -0.64 0.95 17.02
CA ALA A 99 -1.57 -0.16 16.77
C ALA A 99 -3.00 0.32 16.46
N ASP A 100 -3.37 1.49 16.95
CA ASP A 100 -4.68 2.12 16.73
C ASP A 100 -4.83 2.80 15.36
N ILE A 101 -3.71 2.96 14.64
CA ILE A 101 -3.68 3.36 13.23
C ILE A 101 -3.39 2.11 12.40
N LEU A 102 -4.39 1.61 11.69
CA LEU A 102 -4.21 0.43 10.85
C LEU A 102 -3.49 0.77 9.55
N LYS A 103 -2.49 0.00 9.15
CA LYS A 103 -1.80 0.08 7.85
C LYS A 103 -2.09 -1.17 7.04
N THR A 104 -2.78 -1.01 5.92
CA THR A 104 -3.32 -2.15 5.16
C THR A 104 -2.75 -2.18 3.76
N GLY A 105 -2.32 -3.35 3.30
CA GLY A 105 -1.76 -3.54 1.96
C GLY A 105 -1.53 -5.02 1.68
N VAL A 106 -0.73 -5.30 0.66
CA VAL A 106 -0.41 -6.66 0.21
C VAL A 106 1.09 -6.85 0.16
N ALA A 107 1.60 -7.95 0.70
CA ALA A 107 3.02 -8.30 0.75
C ALA A 107 3.88 -7.37 1.66
N LEU A 108 3.34 -7.00 2.82
CA LEU A 108 3.88 -5.97 3.72
C LEU A 108 5.16 -6.39 4.47
N GLY A 109 5.32 -7.69 4.76
CA GLY A 109 6.34 -8.16 5.70
C GLY A 109 7.76 -7.73 5.33
N ARG A 110 8.11 -7.88 4.05
CA ARG A 110 9.42 -7.48 3.54
C ARG A 110 9.62 -5.96 3.61
N ASP A 111 8.61 -5.21 3.21
CA ASP A 111 8.64 -3.74 3.17
C ASP A 111 8.87 -3.16 4.57
N ILE A 112 8.20 -3.72 5.58
CA ILE A 112 8.38 -3.33 6.99
C ILE A 112 9.82 -3.59 7.45
N ASP A 113 10.38 -4.77 7.13
CA ASP A 113 11.75 -5.11 7.51
C ASP A 113 12.78 -4.23 6.82
N GLU A 114 12.54 -3.87 5.55
CA GLU A 114 13.38 -2.97 4.78
C GLU A 114 13.30 -1.51 5.30
N LEU A 115 12.11 -1.04 5.69
CA LEU A 115 11.97 0.28 6.34
C LEU A 115 12.69 0.34 7.69
N LYS A 116 12.65 -0.74 8.49
CA LYS A 116 13.38 -0.81 9.77
C LYS A 116 14.89 -0.73 9.61
N GLN A 117 15.43 -1.10 8.44
CA GLN A 117 16.84 -0.91 8.10
C GLN A 117 17.18 0.56 7.81
N VAL A 118 16.21 1.34 7.31
CA VAL A 118 16.37 2.80 7.10
C VAL A 118 16.37 3.52 8.44
N THR A 119 15.37 3.26 9.28
CA THR A 119 15.30 3.79 10.65
C THR A 119 14.58 2.80 11.54
N PRO A 120 15.14 2.38 12.69
CA PRO A 120 14.48 1.42 13.57
C PRO A 120 13.16 1.95 14.14
N PHE A 121 12.11 1.12 14.11
CA PHE A 121 10.82 1.38 14.76
C PHE A 121 10.13 0.08 15.17
N GLN A 122 9.18 0.17 16.11
CA GLN A 122 8.39 -0.97 16.55
C GLN A 122 7.10 -1.06 15.72
N ALA A 123 7.13 -1.81 14.62
CA ALA A 123 5.96 -1.98 13.75
C ALA A 123 4.73 -2.50 14.52
N ALA A 124 3.60 -1.81 14.37
CA ALA A 124 2.31 -2.24 14.91
C ALA A 124 1.16 -1.86 13.97
N GLY A 125 -0.02 -2.46 14.11
CA GLY A 125 -1.21 -2.09 13.33
C GLY A 125 -1.16 -2.45 11.84
N PHE A 126 -0.23 -3.29 11.38
CA PHE A 126 -0.17 -3.72 9.98
C PHE A 126 -1.12 -4.89 9.73
N ILE A 127 -1.89 -4.83 8.64
CA ILE A 127 -2.84 -5.87 8.22
C ILE A 127 -2.45 -6.37 6.82
N GLU A 128 -2.00 -7.61 6.75
CA GLU A 128 -1.68 -8.30 5.49
C GLU A 128 -2.98 -8.81 4.84
N LEU A 129 -3.43 -8.12 3.79
CA LEU A 129 -4.69 -8.45 3.11
C LEU A 129 -4.60 -9.78 2.36
N ALA A 130 -3.40 -10.21 1.94
CA ALA A 130 -3.22 -11.51 1.31
C ALA A 130 -3.60 -12.67 2.23
N ASP A 131 -3.31 -12.56 3.53
CA ASP A 131 -3.61 -13.60 4.51
C ASP A 131 -5.12 -13.72 4.73
N LEU A 132 -5.81 -12.59 4.92
CA LEU A 132 -7.27 -12.54 5.02
C LEU A 132 -7.96 -13.09 3.76
N ALA A 133 -7.44 -12.74 2.58
CA ALA A 133 -7.96 -13.25 1.31
C ALA A 133 -7.77 -14.78 1.20
N LYS A 134 -6.60 -15.27 1.63
CA LYS A 134 -6.27 -16.70 1.63
C LYS A 134 -7.17 -17.49 2.57
N GLU A 135 -7.44 -16.98 3.78
CA GLU A 135 -8.39 -17.55 4.74
C GLU A 135 -9.79 -17.64 4.16
N ALA A 136 -10.21 -16.62 3.40
CA ALA A 136 -11.47 -16.62 2.65
C ALA A 136 -11.47 -17.54 1.40
N GLY A 137 -10.41 -18.31 1.18
CA GLY A 137 -10.27 -19.29 0.11
C GLY A 137 -9.86 -18.71 -1.26
N ILE A 138 -9.54 -17.41 -1.34
CA ILE A 138 -9.10 -16.76 -2.57
C ILE A 138 -7.71 -17.29 -2.98
N LYS A 139 -7.51 -17.56 -4.27
CA LYS A 139 -6.28 -18.13 -4.81
C LYS A 139 -5.31 -17.08 -5.34
N ASN A 140 -5.82 -15.98 -5.87
CA ASN A 140 -5.00 -14.90 -6.40
C ASN A 140 -4.86 -13.78 -5.36
N LEU A 141 -3.73 -13.74 -4.67
CA LEU A 141 -3.52 -12.86 -3.50
C LEU A 141 -2.85 -11.52 -3.83
N GLY A 142 -2.41 -11.32 -5.08
CA GLY A 142 -1.77 -10.08 -5.49
C GLY A 142 -2.78 -8.93 -5.65
N LEU A 143 -2.35 -7.72 -5.31
CA LEU A 143 -3.16 -6.50 -5.30
C LEU A 143 -4.04 -6.32 -6.56
N ARG A 144 -3.45 -6.42 -7.76
CA ARG A 144 -4.18 -6.33 -9.04
C ARG A 144 -5.27 -7.40 -9.21
N ALA A 145 -5.06 -8.62 -8.71
CA ALA A 145 -6.03 -9.69 -8.83
C ALA A 145 -7.17 -9.53 -7.81
N LEU A 146 -6.84 -9.11 -6.58
CA LEU A 146 -7.83 -8.75 -5.57
C LEU A 146 -8.71 -7.58 -6.05
N ALA A 147 -8.12 -6.56 -6.68
CA ALA A 147 -8.88 -5.47 -7.28
C ALA A 147 -9.90 -5.97 -8.32
N ALA A 148 -9.46 -6.85 -9.21
CA ALA A 148 -10.31 -7.41 -10.24
C ALA A 148 -11.43 -8.31 -9.68
N LEU A 149 -11.15 -9.07 -8.62
CA LEU A 149 -12.14 -9.94 -7.96
C LEU A 149 -13.18 -9.16 -7.17
N PHE A 150 -12.80 -8.05 -6.54
CA PHE A 150 -13.70 -7.29 -5.65
C PHE A 150 -14.40 -6.12 -6.34
N PHE A 151 -13.79 -5.54 -7.37
CA PHE A 151 -14.22 -4.28 -7.95
C PHE A 151 -14.35 -4.29 -9.48
N GLU A 152 -14.04 -5.41 -10.14
CA GLU A 152 -14.20 -5.56 -11.60
C GLU A 152 -13.46 -4.49 -12.44
N PHE A 153 -12.36 -3.97 -11.89
CA PHE A 153 -11.40 -3.14 -12.62
C PHE A 153 -10.00 -3.74 -12.53
N ARG A 154 -9.09 -3.27 -13.39
CA ARG A 154 -7.65 -3.57 -13.27
C ARG A 154 -6.85 -2.31 -13.04
N ILE A 155 -5.71 -2.44 -12.38
CA ILE A 155 -4.71 -1.37 -12.23
C ILE A 155 -3.56 -1.58 -13.21
N SER A 156 -2.87 -0.48 -13.54
CA SER A 156 -1.65 -0.51 -14.35
C SER A 156 -0.54 -1.29 -13.66
N LYS A 157 0.43 -1.79 -14.43
CA LYS A 157 1.70 -2.35 -13.93
C LYS A 157 2.93 -1.61 -14.46
N LYS A 158 2.71 -0.49 -15.15
CA LYS A 158 3.74 0.16 -15.96
C LYS A 158 4.94 0.65 -15.13
N GLU A 159 4.70 1.10 -13.90
CA GLU A 159 5.75 1.65 -13.03
C GLU A 159 6.23 0.67 -11.96
N GLN A 160 5.70 -0.57 -11.93
CA GLN A 160 6.10 -1.59 -10.94
C GLN A 160 7.62 -1.85 -10.94
N VAL A 161 8.27 -1.66 -12.08
CA VAL A 161 9.74 -1.81 -12.23
C VAL A 161 10.29 -0.50 -12.79
N SER A 162 10.18 0.57 -12.00
CA SER A 162 10.66 1.91 -12.34
C SER A 162 11.86 2.33 -11.49
N ASN A 163 12.57 3.38 -11.89
CA ASN A 163 13.58 3.97 -11.01
C ASN A 163 12.87 4.85 -9.97
N TRP A 164 12.57 4.29 -8.81
CA TRP A 164 11.93 4.97 -7.69
C TRP A 164 12.87 5.85 -6.87
N ALA A 165 14.19 5.74 -7.10
CA ALA A 165 15.21 6.57 -6.47
C ALA A 165 15.47 7.90 -7.22
N LYS A 166 14.54 8.37 -8.05
CA LYS A 166 14.66 9.66 -8.74
C LYS A 166 14.53 10.81 -7.74
N LEU A 167 15.10 11.96 -8.10
CA LEU A 167 14.93 13.20 -7.32
C LEU A 167 13.48 13.70 -7.41
N GLU A 168 12.89 13.61 -8.61
CA GLU A 168 11.50 13.96 -8.88
C GLU A 168 10.79 12.77 -9.55
N LEU A 169 9.63 12.40 -9.02
CA LEU A 169 8.77 11.38 -9.61
C LEU A 169 8.02 11.95 -10.81
N SER A 170 7.87 11.15 -11.88
CA SER A 170 6.94 11.49 -12.95
C SER A 170 5.49 11.37 -12.48
N ASP A 171 4.56 12.00 -13.19
CA ASP A 171 3.13 11.89 -12.86
C ASP A 171 2.63 10.44 -12.98
N SER A 172 3.18 9.65 -13.91
CA SER A 172 2.88 8.23 -14.00
C SER A 172 3.31 7.45 -12.76
N GLN A 173 4.49 7.76 -12.20
CA GLN A 173 5.01 7.16 -10.97
C GLN A 173 4.15 7.56 -9.77
N LYS A 174 3.83 8.85 -9.63
CA LYS A 174 2.94 9.36 -8.56
C LYS A 174 1.58 8.67 -8.60
N GLN A 175 0.97 8.62 -9.77
CA GLN A 175 -0.34 8.01 -9.98
C GLN A 175 -0.34 6.52 -9.68
N TYR A 176 0.70 5.80 -10.11
CA TYR A 176 0.86 4.38 -9.83
C TYR A 176 0.98 4.13 -8.31
N ALA A 177 1.94 4.77 -7.66
CA ALA A 177 2.22 4.57 -6.23
C ALA A 177 1.02 4.97 -5.36
N ALA A 178 0.33 6.06 -5.73
CA ALA A 178 -0.89 6.46 -5.04
C ALA A 178 -2.03 5.44 -5.19
N THR A 179 -2.14 4.82 -6.38
CA THR A 179 -3.16 3.81 -6.65
C THR A 179 -2.95 2.55 -5.81
N ASP A 180 -1.70 2.10 -5.67
CA ASP A 180 -1.41 0.85 -4.95
C ASP A 180 -1.74 0.98 -3.44
N ALA A 181 -1.29 2.07 -2.79
CA ALA A 181 -1.66 2.35 -1.40
C ALA A 181 -3.16 2.57 -1.21
N TRP A 182 -3.81 3.36 -2.08
CA TRP A 182 -5.27 3.56 -2.03
C TRP A 182 -6.04 2.25 -2.11
N LEU A 183 -5.58 1.34 -2.98
CA LEU A 183 -6.24 0.07 -3.19
C LEU A 183 -6.11 -0.84 -1.97
N GLY A 184 -4.99 -0.79 -1.24
CA GLY A 184 -4.84 -1.42 0.07
C GLY A 184 -5.95 -0.98 1.04
N ARG A 185 -6.13 0.33 1.24
CA ARG A 185 -7.21 0.90 2.06
C ARG A 185 -8.59 0.44 1.58
N LYS A 186 -8.83 0.52 0.26
CA LYS A 186 -10.13 0.20 -0.35
C LYS A 186 -10.48 -1.29 -0.20
N LEU A 187 -9.51 -2.18 -0.37
CA LEU A 187 -9.69 -3.61 -0.15
C LEU A 187 -10.00 -3.93 1.30
N TYR A 188 -9.30 -3.32 2.26
CA TYR A 188 -9.61 -3.50 3.68
C TYR A 188 -11.08 -3.15 3.99
N LYS A 189 -11.55 -1.98 3.51
CA LYS A 189 -12.96 -1.57 3.68
C LYS A 189 -13.91 -2.60 3.07
N ALA A 190 -13.64 -3.06 1.85
CA ALA A 190 -14.44 -4.07 1.19
C ALA A 190 -14.43 -5.41 1.94
N PHE A 191 -13.29 -5.84 2.47
CA PHE A 191 -13.18 -7.08 3.24
C PHE A 191 -14.02 -6.99 4.52
N LYS A 192 -13.97 -5.85 5.21
CA LYS A 192 -14.77 -5.58 6.41
C LYS A 192 -16.26 -5.60 6.10
N GLU A 193 -16.70 -4.88 5.06
CA GLU A 193 -18.10 -4.84 4.61
C GLU A 193 -18.64 -6.22 4.20
N LYS A 194 -17.77 -7.08 3.65
CA LYS A 194 -18.12 -8.44 3.20
C LYS A 194 -17.91 -9.52 4.27
N GLY A 195 -17.52 -9.14 5.48
CA GLY A 195 -17.35 -10.06 6.61
C GLY A 195 -16.13 -10.98 6.51
N LEU A 196 -15.09 -10.59 5.76
CA LEU A 196 -13.81 -11.30 5.69
C LEU A 196 -12.86 -10.91 6.84
N ILE A 197 -13.22 -9.86 7.58
CA ILE A 197 -12.50 -9.44 8.78
C ILE A 197 -13.45 -9.61 9.94
N ASP A 198 -13.07 -10.44 10.90
CA ASP A 198 -13.80 -10.56 12.16
C ASP A 198 -13.59 -9.29 12.99
N PRO A 199 -14.65 -8.54 13.34
CA PRO A 199 -14.55 -7.36 14.19
C PRO A 199 -13.91 -7.66 15.55
N SER A 200 -13.98 -8.91 16.04
CA SER A 200 -13.39 -9.34 17.31
C SER A 200 -11.91 -9.68 17.24
N ALA A 201 -11.33 -9.80 16.04
CA ALA A 201 -9.91 -10.09 15.84
C ALA A 201 -9.02 -8.83 15.78
N LEU A 202 -9.63 -7.64 15.85
CA LEU A 202 -8.95 -6.34 15.76
C LEU A 202 -8.82 -5.61 17.11
N SER A 203 -9.15 -6.27 18.22
CA SER A 203 -9.04 -5.74 19.60
C SER A 203 -7.73 -6.11 20.27
#